data_AF-A0A7W2NWC5-F1
#
_entry.id   AF-A0A7W2NWC5-F1
#
_cell.length_a   1.000
_cell.length_b   1.000
_cell.length_c   1.000
_cell.angle_alpha   90.00
_cell.angle_beta   90.00
_cell.angle_gamma   90.00
#
_symmetry.space_group_name_H-M   'P 1'
#
loop_
_entity.id
_entity.type
_entity.pdbx_description
1 polymer ?
#
loop_
_entity_poly.entity_id
_entity_poly.type
_entity_poly.pdbx_seq_one_letter_code
_entity_poly.pdbx_strand_id
1 'polypeptide(L)'
;MKVLLHLFMVICISILLMGATKWGKTFREGSPPSDFYYKTLYSWGKHYDDVVNKNGTPNEIIENPIRNETYKRLDKNITLKYDEISIQFYVYDYDKYDDGSEIVTRKLFQKFNLTGCGESLSFSSITCNGEDELIRQLGKPSRIEGFNYIYMVANEDVGVAPMIFTIPDDKVTKIEWQTSSH
;
A
#
# COMPACT_ATOMS: atom_id res chain seq x y z
N MET A 1 -20.24 58.25 26.69
CA MET A 1 -18.99 57.51 26.97
C MET A 1 -19.17 56.00 27.24
N LYS A 2 -20.31 55.36 26.93
CA LYS A 2 -20.49 53.90 27.12
C LYS A 2 -20.32 53.06 25.84
N VAL A 3 -20.27 53.70 24.67
CA VAL A 3 -20.25 53.00 23.37
C VAL A 3 -18.82 52.60 22.96
N LEU A 4 -17.79 53.29 23.45
CA LEU A 4 -16.40 53.01 23.08
C LEU A 4 -15.83 51.73 23.73
N LEU A 5 -16.39 51.28 24.86
CA LEU A 5 -15.90 50.09 25.57
C LEU A 5 -16.35 48.78 24.91
N HIS A 6 -17.51 48.78 24.23
CA HIS A 6 -18.01 47.57 23.57
C HIS A 6 -17.30 47.29 22.25
N LEU A 7 -16.79 48.33 21.56
CA LEU A 7 -16.07 48.14 20.29
C LEU A 7 -14.69 47.49 20.51
N PHE A 8 -14.00 47.80 21.61
CA PHE A 8 -12.69 47.21 21.93
C PHE A 8 -12.78 45.73 22.33
N MET A 9 -13.87 45.33 22.98
CA MET A 9 -14.04 43.93 23.42
C MET A 9 -14.35 42.98 22.25
N VAL A 10 -15.06 43.46 21.21
CA VAL A 10 -15.37 42.66 20.01
C VAL A 10 -14.13 42.47 19.12
N ILE A 11 -13.23 43.45 19.06
CA ILE A 11 -11.99 43.34 18.27
C ILE A 11 -11.00 42.36 18.93
N CYS A 12 -10.89 42.35 20.26
CA CYS A 12 -10.01 41.39 20.95
C CYS A 12 -10.47 39.92 20.81
N ILE A 13 -11.78 39.66 20.77
CA ILE A 13 -12.31 38.31 20.54
C ILE A 13 -12.07 37.88 19.08
N SER A 14 -12.12 38.82 18.13
CA SER A 14 -11.87 38.54 16.71
C SER A 14 -10.40 38.23 16.42
N ILE A 15 -9.46 38.86 17.14
CA ILE A 15 -8.02 38.59 16.99
C ILE A 15 -7.62 37.29 17.71
N LEU A 16 -8.31 36.90 18.79
CA LEU A 16 -8.15 35.58 19.42
C LEU A 16 -8.68 34.42 18.55
N LEU A 17 -9.52 34.70 17.55
CA LEU A 17 -10.01 33.71 16.57
C LEU A 17 -9.20 33.70 15.26
N MET A 18 -8.30 34.67 15.05
CA MET A 18 -7.44 34.76 13.85
C MET A 18 -5.96 34.46 14.14
N GLY A 19 -5.58 34.33 15.41
CA GLY A 19 -4.25 33.93 15.84
C GLY A 19 -4.17 32.44 16.15
N ALA A 20 -3.69 31.66 15.18
CA ALA A 20 -3.27 30.26 15.32
C ALA A 20 -4.39 29.20 15.45
N THR A 21 -5.10 28.96 14.35
CA THR A 21 -5.19 27.58 13.86
C THR A 21 -3.81 27.18 13.34
N LYS A 22 -2.81 27.09 14.25
CA LYS A 22 -1.77 26.09 14.06
C LYS A 22 -2.55 24.80 14.11
N TRP A 23 -2.88 24.29 12.93
CA TRP A 23 -3.26 22.92 12.75
C TRP A 23 -2.16 22.12 13.41
N GLY A 24 -2.38 21.76 14.68
CA GLY A 24 -1.84 20.56 15.28
C GLY A 24 -2.42 19.43 14.47
N LYS A 25 -1.94 19.29 13.22
CA LYS A 25 -1.97 18.05 12.49
C LYS A 25 -1.01 17.17 13.27
N THR A 26 -1.53 16.55 14.33
CA THR A 26 -1.02 15.28 14.83
C THR A 26 -1.27 14.27 13.72
N PHE A 27 -0.55 14.42 12.61
CA PHE A 27 -0.33 13.35 11.66
C PHE A 27 0.19 12.19 12.50
N ARG A 28 -0.44 11.02 12.42
CA ARG A 28 0.12 9.81 13.04
C ARG A 28 1.54 9.67 12.52
N GLU A 29 2.50 9.79 13.42
CA GLU A 29 3.91 9.77 13.07
C GLU A 29 4.25 8.32 12.69
N GLY A 30 4.71 8.10 11.46
CA GLY A 30 5.41 6.89 11.07
C GLY A 30 4.58 5.68 10.65
N SER A 31 3.27 5.77 10.44
CA SER A 31 2.50 4.65 9.87
C SER A 31 1.27 5.09 9.08
N PRO A 32 1.00 4.46 7.91
CA PRO A 32 -0.26 4.67 7.21
C PRO A 32 -1.45 4.22 8.07
N PRO A 33 -2.68 4.67 7.74
CA PRO A 33 -3.89 4.16 8.39
C PRO A 33 -3.88 2.62 8.44
N SER A 34 -4.30 2.03 9.56
CA SER A 34 -4.23 0.56 9.74
C SER A 34 -5.08 -0.20 8.71
N ASP A 35 -6.11 0.43 8.16
CA ASP A 35 -6.95 -0.09 7.08
C ASP A 35 -6.29 0.02 5.70
N PHE A 36 -5.21 0.78 5.55
CA PHE A 36 -4.50 0.95 4.27
C PHE A 36 -3.88 -0.36 3.79
N TYR A 37 -3.41 -1.21 4.71
CA TYR A 37 -2.97 -2.56 4.40
C TYR A 37 -4.09 -3.37 3.74
N TYR A 38 -5.27 -3.39 4.38
CA TYR A 38 -6.42 -4.14 3.87
C TYR A 38 -6.89 -3.56 2.54
N LYS A 39 -6.92 -2.24 2.38
CA LYS A 39 -7.17 -1.61 1.08
C LYS A 39 -6.16 -2.06 0.01
N THR A 40 -4.90 -2.28 0.38
CA THR A 40 -3.83 -2.72 -0.53
C THR A 40 -3.89 -4.21 -0.89
N LEU A 41 -4.19 -5.09 0.07
CA LEU A 41 -4.34 -6.51 -0.21
C LEU A 41 -5.63 -6.81 -0.99
N TYR A 42 -6.73 -6.13 -0.64
CA TYR A 42 -8.05 -6.39 -1.21
C TYR A 42 -8.34 -5.57 -2.47
N SER A 43 -7.48 -4.60 -2.80
CA SER A 43 -7.63 -3.80 -4.03
C SER A 43 -7.53 -4.66 -5.29
N TRP A 44 -6.79 -5.76 -5.26
CA TRP A 44 -6.60 -6.61 -6.43
C TRP A 44 -7.25 -7.98 -6.27
N GLY A 45 -7.52 -8.41 -5.04
CA GLY A 45 -7.99 -9.75 -4.70
C GLY A 45 -6.97 -10.45 -3.80
N LYS A 46 -7.45 -11.23 -2.82
CA LYS A 46 -6.56 -11.91 -1.85
C LYS A 46 -5.89 -13.12 -2.50
N HIS A 47 -6.58 -13.75 -3.44
CA HIS A 47 -6.14 -14.97 -4.10
C HIS A 47 -5.85 -14.75 -5.57
N TYR A 48 -5.05 -15.66 -6.13
CA TYR A 48 -4.73 -15.68 -7.56
C TYR A 48 -5.98 -15.58 -8.44
N ASP A 49 -7.00 -16.39 -8.13
CA ASP A 49 -8.23 -16.43 -8.94
C ASP A 49 -9.02 -15.11 -8.81
N ASP A 50 -9.01 -14.47 -7.63
CA ASP A 50 -9.62 -13.15 -7.44
C ASP A 50 -8.94 -12.10 -8.33
N VAL A 51 -7.61 -12.12 -8.40
CA VAL A 51 -6.83 -11.19 -9.23
C VAL A 51 -7.14 -11.39 -10.70
N VAL A 52 -7.16 -12.63 -11.19
CA VAL A 52 -7.50 -12.93 -12.60
C VAL A 52 -8.95 -12.56 -12.90
N ASN A 53 -9.89 -12.89 -12.02
CA ASN A 53 -11.31 -12.55 -12.21
C ASN A 53 -11.54 -11.03 -12.22
N LYS A 54 -10.78 -10.27 -11.43
CA LYS A 54 -10.93 -8.82 -11.29
C LYS A 54 -10.27 -8.04 -12.44
N ASN A 55 -9.08 -8.45 -12.86
CA ASN A 55 -8.28 -7.70 -13.84
C ASN A 55 -8.35 -8.30 -15.25
N GLY A 56 -9.01 -9.45 -15.41
CA GLY A 56 -9.08 -10.18 -16.66
C GLY A 56 -7.84 -11.03 -16.91
N THR A 57 -7.61 -11.37 -18.18
CA THR A 57 -6.47 -12.21 -18.57
C THR A 57 -5.18 -11.37 -18.54
N PRO A 58 -4.12 -11.82 -17.84
CA PRO A 58 -2.84 -11.13 -17.85
C PRO A 58 -2.20 -11.16 -19.24
N ASN A 59 -1.45 -10.11 -19.57
CA ASN A 59 -0.67 -10.02 -20.81
C ASN A 59 0.45 -11.07 -20.85
N GLU A 60 1.03 -11.37 -19.68
CA GLU A 60 2.14 -12.32 -19.54
C GLU A 60 2.05 -13.03 -18.17
N ILE A 61 2.38 -14.33 -18.16
CA ILE A 61 2.55 -15.12 -16.94
C ILE A 61 3.98 -15.66 -16.91
N ILE A 62 4.73 -15.33 -15.86
CA ILE A 62 6.10 -15.81 -15.65
C ILE A 62 6.12 -16.77 -14.47
N GLU A 63 6.69 -17.96 -14.65
CA GLU A 63 6.89 -18.93 -13.58
C GLU A 63 8.38 -19.13 -13.31
N ASN A 64 8.79 -18.95 -12.06
CA ASN A 64 10.17 -19.14 -11.61
C ASN A 64 10.21 -20.19 -10.50
N PRO A 65 10.84 -21.35 -10.71
CA PRO A 65 10.95 -22.37 -9.67
C PRO A 65 11.84 -21.88 -8.52
N ILE A 66 11.45 -22.21 -7.29
CA ILE A 66 12.20 -21.94 -6.05
C ILE A 66 12.46 -23.26 -5.36
N ARG A 67 13.74 -23.56 -5.14
CA ARG A 67 14.13 -24.72 -4.37
C ARG A 67 14.04 -24.40 -2.88
N ASN A 68 13.13 -25.06 -2.19
CA ASN A 68 12.98 -24.92 -0.75
C ASN A 68 13.73 -26.04 -0.05
N GLU A 69 14.96 -25.74 0.35
CA GLU A 69 15.87 -26.71 0.96
C GLU A 69 15.37 -27.18 2.34
N THR A 70 14.65 -26.34 3.09
CA THR A 70 14.10 -26.67 4.42
C THR A 70 13.09 -27.81 4.32
N TYR A 71 12.20 -27.76 3.33
CA TYR A 71 11.15 -28.77 3.14
C TYR A 71 11.46 -29.77 2.02
N LYS A 72 12.62 -29.65 1.36
CA LYS A 72 13.01 -30.45 0.19
C LYS A 72 11.93 -30.45 -0.91
N ARG A 73 11.29 -29.30 -1.11
CA ARG A 73 10.21 -29.10 -2.10
C ARG A 73 10.65 -28.18 -3.22
N LEU A 74 10.00 -28.34 -4.38
CA LEU A 74 10.12 -27.41 -5.50
C LEU A 74 8.88 -26.51 -5.50
N ASP A 75 9.03 -25.34 -4.91
CA ASP A 75 8.01 -24.29 -4.95
C ASP A 75 8.19 -23.46 -6.22
N LYS A 76 7.33 -22.47 -6.45
CA LYS A 76 7.50 -21.52 -7.56
C LYS A 76 6.91 -20.16 -7.25
N ASN A 77 7.46 -19.14 -7.89
CA ASN A 77 6.84 -17.83 -8.00
C ASN A 77 6.11 -17.71 -9.33
N ILE A 78 4.84 -17.35 -9.28
CA ILE A 78 4.06 -16.96 -10.46
C ILE A 78 3.92 -15.44 -10.46
N THR A 79 4.34 -14.78 -11.54
CA THR A 79 4.14 -13.35 -11.74
C THR A 79 3.16 -13.12 -12.88
N LEU A 80 2.07 -12.45 -12.58
CA LEU A 80 1.07 -11.96 -13.52
C LEU A 80 1.45 -10.53 -13.93
N LYS A 81 1.55 -10.26 -15.24
CA LYS A 81 1.75 -8.91 -15.77
C LYS A 81 0.52 -8.42 -16.54
N TYR A 82 0.13 -7.20 -16.23
CA TYR A 82 -0.86 -6.38 -16.93
C TYR A 82 -0.17 -5.09 -17.38
N ASP A 83 -0.88 -4.20 -18.06
CA ASP A 83 -0.28 -2.96 -18.61
C ASP A 83 0.37 -2.08 -17.53
N GLU A 84 -0.33 -1.88 -16.42
CA GLU A 84 0.08 -0.95 -15.36
C GLU A 84 0.44 -1.67 -14.05
N ILE A 85 0.20 -2.98 -13.95
CA ILE A 85 0.37 -3.72 -12.71
C ILE A 85 1.06 -5.07 -12.94
N SER A 86 1.99 -5.40 -12.04
CA SER A 86 2.57 -6.73 -11.89
C SER A 86 2.29 -7.26 -10.49
N ILE A 87 1.77 -8.49 -10.40
CA ILE A 87 1.48 -9.16 -9.12
C ILE A 87 2.21 -10.50 -9.09
N GLN A 88 2.90 -10.79 -8.00
CA GLN A 88 3.62 -12.04 -7.77
C GLN A 88 2.99 -12.83 -6.62
N PHE A 89 2.85 -14.12 -6.85
CA PHE A 89 2.40 -15.12 -5.89
C PHE A 89 3.49 -16.17 -5.66
N TYR A 90 3.72 -16.51 -4.41
CA TYR A 90 4.48 -17.70 -4.02
C TYR A 90 3.54 -18.91 -3.99
N VAL A 91 3.92 -19.97 -4.68
CA VAL A 91 3.10 -21.17 -4.89
C VAL A 91 3.84 -22.38 -4.36
N TYR A 92 3.18 -23.11 -3.47
CA TYR A 92 3.69 -24.36 -2.91
C TYR A 92 2.58 -25.38 -2.80
N ASP A 93 2.98 -26.64 -2.94
CA ASP A 93 2.11 -27.79 -2.73
C ASP A 93 2.40 -28.40 -1.36
N TYR A 94 1.35 -28.85 -0.68
CA TYR A 94 1.49 -29.60 0.56
C TYR A 94 0.46 -30.72 0.63
N ASP A 95 0.85 -31.82 1.26
CA ASP A 95 -0.04 -32.94 1.54
C ASP A 95 -1.00 -32.54 2.65
N LYS A 96 -2.29 -32.69 2.39
CA LYS A 96 -3.33 -32.41 3.39
C LYS A 96 -3.51 -33.56 4.37
N TYR A 97 -3.12 -34.76 3.96
CA TYR A 97 -3.19 -35.99 4.75
C TYR A 97 -1.82 -36.66 4.83
N ASP A 98 -1.52 -37.26 5.98
CA ASP A 98 -0.24 -37.91 6.26
C ASP A 98 0.04 -39.13 5.35
N ASP A 99 -0.96 -39.62 4.62
CA ASP A 99 -0.85 -40.72 3.66
C ASP A 99 -0.60 -40.24 2.21
N GLY A 100 -0.48 -38.92 1.99
CA GLY A 100 -0.22 -38.33 0.68
C GLY A 100 -1.40 -38.41 -0.29
N SER A 101 -2.62 -38.70 0.18
CA SER A 101 -3.77 -38.94 -0.70
C SER A 101 -4.38 -37.67 -1.31
N GLU A 102 -4.10 -36.49 -0.77
CA GLU A 102 -4.60 -35.20 -1.29
C GLU A 102 -3.49 -34.14 -1.26
N ILE A 103 -3.11 -33.66 -2.45
CA ILE A 103 -2.18 -32.53 -2.62
C ILE A 103 -3.01 -31.25 -2.73
N VAL A 104 -2.72 -30.28 -1.87
CA VAL A 104 -3.35 -28.94 -1.92
C VAL A 104 -2.32 -27.91 -2.36
N THR A 105 -2.60 -27.24 -3.48
CA THR A 105 -1.82 -26.10 -3.96
C THR A 105 -2.25 -24.82 -3.25
N ARG A 106 -1.29 -24.09 -2.67
CA ARG A 106 -1.53 -22.76 -2.11
C ARG A 106 -0.80 -21.73 -2.95
N LYS A 107 -1.48 -20.60 -3.19
CA LYS A 107 -0.93 -19.42 -3.86
C LYS A 107 -1.04 -18.25 -2.89
N LEU A 108 0.09 -17.84 -2.31
CA LEU A 108 0.16 -16.73 -1.38
C LEU A 108 0.62 -15.47 -2.11
N PHE A 109 -0.08 -14.37 -1.88
CA PHE A 109 0.34 -13.07 -2.38
C PHE A 109 1.72 -12.70 -1.80
N GLN A 110 2.66 -12.31 -2.65
CA GLN A 110 4.02 -11.98 -2.23
C GLN A 110 4.38 -10.53 -2.51
N LYS A 111 4.12 -10.05 -3.72
CA LYS A 111 4.57 -8.73 -4.16
C LYS A 111 3.63 -8.14 -5.20
N PHE A 112 3.51 -6.82 -5.23
CA PHE A 112 3.07 -6.13 -6.43
C PHE A 112 3.95 -4.94 -6.77
N ASN A 113 3.95 -4.59 -8.05
CA ASN A 113 4.45 -3.33 -8.57
C ASN A 113 3.32 -2.70 -9.38
N LEU A 114 3.00 -1.45 -9.08
CA LEU A 114 2.09 -0.63 -9.87
C LEU A 114 2.89 0.49 -10.52
N THR A 115 2.77 0.63 -11.83
CA THR A 115 3.40 1.68 -12.63
C THR A 115 2.31 2.37 -13.43
N GLY A 116 2.13 3.67 -13.20
CA GLY A 116 1.12 4.45 -13.89
C GLY A 116 0.10 5.10 -12.97
N CYS A 117 -0.76 5.89 -13.59
CA CYS A 117 -1.87 6.60 -13.00
C CYS A 117 -3.06 6.42 -13.94
N GLY A 118 -4.13 5.82 -13.44
CA GLY A 118 -5.34 5.57 -14.19
C GLY A 118 -6.52 5.52 -13.25
N GLU A 119 -7.67 6.06 -13.64
CA GLU A 119 -8.87 6.15 -12.79
C GLU A 119 -9.38 4.76 -12.36
N SER A 120 -9.08 3.72 -13.14
CA SER A 120 -9.40 2.31 -12.87
C SER A 120 -8.44 1.63 -11.89
N LEU A 121 -7.34 2.29 -11.48
CA LEU A 121 -6.40 1.72 -10.53
C LEU A 121 -6.89 1.93 -9.11
N SER A 122 -6.73 0.91 -8.27
CA SER A 122 -7.16 0.94 -6.86
C SER A 122 -6.44 1.99 -5.98
N PHE A 123 -5.45 2.69 -6.54
CA PHE A 123 -4.71 3.78 -5.91
C PHE A 123 -4.72 5.07 -6.73
N SER A 124 -5.63 5.21 -7.69
CA SER A 124 -5.69 6.35 -8.61
C SER A 124 -5.59 7.71 -7.91
N SER A 125 -6.30 7.87 -6.79
CA SER A 125 -6.28 9.10 -5.99
C SER A 125 -4.91 9.42 -5.36
N ILE A 126 -4.05 8.42 -5.16
CA ILE A 126 -2.68 8.60 -4.66
C ILE A 126 -1.71 8.72 -5.83
N THR A 127 -1.83 7.82 -6.83
CA THR A 127 -0.89 7.76 -7.95
C THR A 127 -0.93 9.00 -8.83
N CYS A 128 -2.09 9.63 -8.95
CA CYS A 128 -2.32 10.72 -9.90
C CYS A 128 -2.09 12.14 -9.32
N ASN A 129 -1.94 12.28 -8.01
CA ASN A 129 -2.04 13.57 -7.32
C ASN A 129 -0.77 13.97 -6.54
N GLY A 130 0.32 13.20 -6.67
CA GLY A 130 1.64 13.62 -6.19
C GLY A 130 1.93 13.42 -4.72
N GLU A 131 2.95 14.11 -4.23
CA GLU A 131 3.47 13.96 -2.86
C GLU A 131 2.48 14.46 -1.81
N ASP A 132 1.90 15.64 -2.03
CA ASP A 132 1.01 16.28 -1.06
C ASP A 132 -0.22 15.41 -0.76
N GLU A 133 -0.80 14.80 -1.80
CA GLU A 133 -1.95 13.91 -1.66
C GLU A 133 -1.57 12.58 -0.99
N LEU A 134 -0.41 12.02 -1.32
CA LEU A 134 0.15 10.84 -0.65
C LEU A 134 0.29 11.09 0.86
N ILE A 135 0.93 12.19 1.25
CA ILE A 135 1.13 12.55 2.66
C ILE A 135 -0.20 12.89 3.33
N ARG A 136 -1.14 13.51 2.62
CA ARG A 136 -2.47 13.80 3.15
C ARG A 136 -3.26 12.51 3.45
N GLN A 137 -3.17 11.51 2.58
CA GLN A 137 -3.91 10.25 2.75
C GLN A 137 -3.22 9.29 3.71
N LEU A 138 -1.89 9.17 3.65
CA LEU A 138 -1.12 8.16 4.38
C LEU A 138 -0.35 8.70 5.58
N GLY A 139 -0.30 10.02 5.75
CA GLY A 139 0.57 10.66 6.73
C GLY A 139 2.02 10.71 6.27
N LYS A 140 2.93 11.00 7.21
CA LYS A 140 4.36 11.09 6.90
C LYS A 140 4.94 9.70 6.64
N PRO A 141 5.81 9.55 5.62
CA PRO A 141 6.54 8.30 5.42
C PRO A 141 7.44 8.01 6.63
N SER A 142 7.72 6.73 6.85
CA SER A 142 8.67 6.29 7.89
C SER A 142 10.10 6.74 7.55
N ARG A 143 10.45 6.79 6.27
CA ARG A 143 11.72 7.33 5.75
C ARG A 143 11.60 7.78 4.29
N ILE A 144 12.49 8.67 3.88
CA ILE A 144 12.61 9.14 2.49
C ILE A 144 14.04 8.85 2.02
N GLU A 145 14.18 8.18 0.88
CA GLU A 145 15.46 7.81 0.26
C GLU A 145 15.49 8.27 -1.21
N GLY A 146 16.06 9.45 -1.45
CA GLY A 146 16.00 10.08 -2.78
C GLY A 146 14.56 10.37 -3.17
N PHE A 147 14.09 9.76 -4.26
CA PHE A 147 12.70 9.86 -4.73
C PHE A 147 11.76 8.84 -4.09
N ASN A 148 12.23 8.01 -3.15
CA ASN A 148 11.43 6.93 -2.58
C ASN A 148 10.86 7.31 -1.21
N TYR A 149 9.54 7.30 -1.10
CA TYR A 149 8.77 7.52 0.12
C TYR A 149 8.38 6.16 0.68
N ILE A 150 8.93 5.79 1.83
CA ILE A 150 8.83 4.44 2.37
C ILE A 150 7.93 4.45 3.61
N TYR A 151 6.83 3.71 3.53
CA TYR A 151 5.87 3.52 4.61
C TYR A 151 5.98 2.10 5.15
N MET A 152 6.11 1.96 6.46
CA MET A 152 6.04 0.66 7.11
C MET A 152 4.58 0.27 7.32
N VAL A 153 4.13 -0.75 6.61
CA VAL A 153 2.75 -1.25 6.66
C VAL A 153 2.72 -2.48 7.54
N ALA A 154 1.99 -2.42 8.65
CA ALA A 154 1.81 -3.55 9.56
C ALA A 154 0.55 -4.35 9.21
N ASN A 155 0.65 -5.67 9.31
CA ASN A 155 -0.48 -6.59 9.30
C ASN A 155 -0.27 -7.73 10.30
N GLU A 156 -1.37 -8.20 10.86
CA GLU A 156 -1.38 -9.21 11.90
C GLU A 156 -0.85 -10.56 11.40
N ASP A 157 -1.10 -10.92 10.14
CA ASP A 157 -0.73 -12.21 9.55
C ASP A 157 0.67 -12.20 8.92
N VAL A 158 1.09 -11.09 8.30
CA VAL A 158 2.37 -11.02 7.54
C VAL A 158 3.45 -10.14 8.20
N GLY A 159 3.15 -9.55 9.35
CA GLY A 159 4.06 -8.65 10.07
C GLY A 159 4.18 -7.27 9.42
N VAL A 160 5.35 -6.64 9.57
CA VAL A 160 5.61 -5.28 9.08
C VAL A 160 6.45 -5.33 7.81
N ALA A 161 5.92 -4.75 6.73
CA ALA A 161 6.54 -4.73 5.42
C ALA A 161 6.62 -3.31 4.82
N PRO A 162 7.70 -2.96 4.10
CA PRO A 162 7.82 -1.65 3.48
C PRO A 162 6.96 -1.55 2.21
N MET A 163 6.22 -0.46 2.09
CA MET A 163 5.56 -0.01 0.87
C MET A 163 6.25 1.26 0.38
N ILE A 164 6.68 1.25 -0.88
CA ILE A 164 7.56 2.26 -1.47
C ILE A 164 6.79 2.99 -2.57
N PHE A 165 6.77 4.31 -2.49
CA PHE A 165 6.21 5.19 -3.52
C PHE A 165 7.36 5.99 -4.15
N THR A 166 7.54 5.92 -5.47
CA THR A 166 8.61 6.64 -6.19
C THR A 166 8.07 7.91 -6.82
N ILE A 167 8.62 9.07 -6.44
CA ILE A 167 8.14 10.42 -6.80
C ILE A 167 9.31 11.29 -7.31
N PRO A 168 9.70 11.19 -8.60
CA PRO A 168 10.79 12.00 -9.16
C PRO A 168 10.42 13.47 -9.42
N ASP A 169 9.15 13.76 -9.80
CA ASP A 169 8.68 15.09 -10.21
C ASP A 169 7.25 15.37 -9.69
N ASP A 170 7.04 15.24 -8.38
CA ASP A 170 5.73 15.44 -7.71
C ASP A 170 4.58 14.58 -8.28
N LYS A 171 4.93 13.44 -8.88
CA LYS A 171 3.98 12.41 -9.30
C LYS A 171 4.48 11.04 -8.88
N VAL A 172 3.58 10.25 -8.30
CA VAL A 172 3.87 8.85 -7.98
C VAL A 172 3.94 8.09 -9.30
N THR A 173 5.16 7.68 -9.66
CA THR A 173 5.43 6.92 -10.89
C THR A 173 5.41 5.42 -10.67
N LYS A 174 5.67 4.99 -9.43
CA LYS A 174 5.70 3.59 -9.05
C LYS A 174 5.24 3.41 -7.61
N ILE A 175 4.50 2.34 -7.37
CA ILE A 175 4.24 1.79 -6.04
C ILE A 175 4.80 0.36 -6.01
N GLU A 176 5.58 0.04 -4.98
CA GLU A 176 6.08 -1.30 -4.74
C GLU A 176 5.71 -1.72 -3.32
N TRP A 177 5.17 -2.92 -3.18
CA TRP A 177 4.96 -3.54 -1.87
C TRP A 177 5.27 -5.02 -1.95
N GLN A 178 5.93 -5.54 -0.92
CA GLN A 178 6.29 -6.93 -0.80
C GLN A 178 6.05 -7.37 0.64
N THR A 179 5.36 -8.50 0.82
CA THR A 179 5.21 -9.13 2.13
C THR A 179 6.57 -9.57 2.64
N SER A 180 6.81 -9.49 3.95
CA SER A 180 7.98 -10.07 4.61
C SER A 180 8.09 -11.53 4.20
N SER A 181 9.06 -11.87 3.34
CA SER A 181 9.21 -13.22 2.80
C SER A 181 9.41 -14.22 3.94
N HIS A 182 8.75 -15.38 3.85
CA HIS A 182 9.12 -16.59 4.60
C HIS A 182 10.43 -17.18 4.06
#